data_AF-A0A5N6J1H3-F1
#
_entry.id   AF-A0A5N6J1H3-F1
#
_cell.length_a   1.000
_cell.length_b   1.000
_cell.length_c   1.000
_cell.angle_alpha   90.00
_cell.angle_beta   90.00
_cell.angle_gamma   90.00
#
_symmetry.space_group_name_H-M   'P 1'
#
loop_
_entity.id
_entity.type
_entity.pdbx_description
1 polymer ?
#
loop_
_entity_poly.entity_id
_entity_poly.type
_entity_poly.pdbx_seq_one_letter_code
_entity_poly.pdbx_strand_id
1 'polypeptide(L)'
;MPSELVVLPLSSPLMISAIPPPRPVSVNSLARASVSSSIPYAKSTRSTSAEFQLPDGPIAPPAVPGQLACQSPVDTDMEDVEIIVDAPHPLRPELQFQNLPVEIHEAILDYLFGERAAAFTTTGPGKSPGRSWNKSLRHPRRKVLSNLALISPVWRSLVQDRIYRHIKIKGTTEELYESARWFRAHPLLASYVRHVEIWIPVWGKRATKNSSSQIPARRYNDEDVDGAAAHTTMVWDDSDTNHGNDYKYHYASHNATLEEIFYLVQSCFPEARILTLEGGHCKKPPMVRHFRNDPCGFSGQRLPTLPEIRSFVMRGAWNIMRDHRHWHNLSEALPGLQEWHCAYAKPKVEGYHTIAEILRRLSPSIVHLNISLEGFYSKDSTQTSWLGDGVNPPHLCRLLGDVIPHLESLAFTGKVCACLFQPTRNSLSTWPPKSSKLRSLDLVVKNCCRDKRTSSGLPFLDDFSRITNLHFIRAFERLITGAVHSLNTHQVLNYMRIRFIDLDSACPPLNPYFQLIDDECSGLWSERILDMLHEARPQAHFIELSEGIYPQYGPNHQIVGAVYPRTRPLSIHAATYKIIADVSKS
;
A
#
# COMPACT_ATOMS: atom_id res chain seq x y z
N MET A 1 -41.96 44.90 55.40
CA MET A 1 -42.24 44.62 56.82
C MET A 1 -43.70 44.19 56.92
N PRO A 2 -44.06 43.07 57.57
CA PRO A 2 -43.27 41.96 58.16
C PRO A 2 -43.50 40.61 57.42
N SER A 3 -42.54 39.67 57.38
CA SER A 3 -42.22 38.57 58.33
C SER A 3 -43.26 37.42 58.26
N GLU A 4 -42.96 36.12 58.16
CA GLU A 4 -41.93 35.31 58.80
C GLU A 4 -41.55 34.03 58.01
N LEU A 5 -40.41 33.47 58.44
CA LEU A 5 -39.70 32.27 58.01
C LEU A 5 -40.41 30.95 58.34
N VAL A 6 -40.26 29.95 57.47
CA VAL A 6 -40.22 28.52 57.83
C VAL A 6 -39.11 27.82 57.02
N VAL A 7 -38.40 26.91 57.67
CA VAL A 7 -37.09 26.35 57.30
C VAL A 7 -37.18 24.82 57.20
N LEU A 8 -36.66 24.28 56.08
CA LEU A 8 -36.03 22.94 55.83
C LEU A 8 -36.91 21.68 55.58
N PRO A 9 -36.44 20.65 54.79
CA PRO A 9 -35.03 20.19 54.72
C PRO A 9 -34.43 19.75 53.35
N LEU A 10 -33.13 19.39 53.46
CA LEU A 10 -32.11 19.03 52.47
C LEU A 10 -32.50 17.98 51.39
N SER A 11 -31.96 18.16 50.18
CA SER A 11 -31.76 17.10 49.17
C SER A 11 -30.51 17.40 48.33
N SER A 12 -29.65 16.39 48.15
CA SER A 12 -28.31 16.42 47.54
C SER A 12 -28.25 16.90 46.07
N PRO A 13 -27.09 17.39 45.57
CA PRO A 13 -26.97 17.92 44.22
C PRO A 13 -26.74 16.80 43.18
N LEU A 14 -27.65 16.68 42.21
CA LEU A 14 -27.43 15.90 40.99
C LEU A 14 -26.78 16.79 39.92
N MET A 15 -25.59 16.40 39.49
CA MET A 15 -24.85 17.04 38.40
C MET A 15 -25.60 16.91 37.07
N ILE A 16 -25.81 18.05 36.43
CA ILE A 16 -26.40 18.19 35.09
C ILE A 16 -25.32 17.77 34.06
N SER A 17 -25.52 16.62 33.42
CA SER A 17 -24.78 16.22 32.22
C SER A 17 -25.54 16.72 30.99
N ALA A 18 -25.01 17.73 30.32
CA ALA A 18 -25.51 18.23 29.05
C ALA A 18 -24.92 17.41 27.90
N ILE A 19 -25.60 16.34 27.52
CA ILE A 19 -25.41 15.65 26.23
C ILE A 19 -26.73 15.80 25.47
N PRO A 20 -26.79 16.50 24.32
CA PRO A 20 -28.01 16.54 23.52
C PRO A 20 -28.27 15.14 22.90
N PRO A 21 -29.52 14.66 22.88
CA PRO A 21 -29.84 13.36 22.33
C PRO A 21 -29.63 13.32 20.80
N PRO A 22 -29.24 12.16 20.22
CA PRO A 22 -29.06 12.01 18.79
C PRO A 22 -30.41 12.16 18.07
N ARG A 23 -30.45 13.02 17.04
CA ARG A 23 -31.66 13.23 16.23
C ARG A 23 -31.93 12.00 15.34
N PRO A 24 -33.19 11.60 15.15
CA PRO A 24 -33.56 10.45 14.35
C PRO A 24 -33.33 10.70 12.84
N VAL A 25 -32.69 9.74 12.19
CA VAL A 25 -32.47 9.71 10.74
C VAL A 25 -33.76 9.25 10.07
N SER A 26 -34.42 10.15 9.34
CA SER A 26 -35.54 9.81 8.47
C SER A 26 -35.03 9.31 7.12
N VAL A 27 -35.51 8.15 6.69
CA VAL A 27 -35.12 7.45 5.46
C VAL A 27 -36.30 7.51 4.50
N ASN A 28 -36.29 8.44 3.55
CA ASN A 28 -37.26 8.43 2.45
C ASN A 28 -36.71 7.60 1.29
N SER A 29 -37.37 6.48 1.02
CA SER A 29 -37.19 5.64 -0.17
C SER A 29 -38.22 6.06 -1.19
N LEU A 30 -37.82 6.42 -2.42
CA LEU A 30 -38.75 6.54 -3.54
C LEU A 30 -38.22 5.82 -4.79
N ALA A 31 -39.07 4.89 -5.23
CA ALA A 31 -39.33 4.31 -6.55
C ALA A 31 -38.21 3.58 -7.34
N ARG A 32 -38.48 2.27 -7.53
CA ARG A 32 -37.90 1.37 -8.54
C ARG A 32 -38.19 1.87 -9.96
N ALA A 33 -37.21 1.69 -10.85
CA ALA A 33 -37.43 1.54 -12.28
C ALA A 33 -36.76 0.24 -12.79
N SER A 34 -37.27 -0.22 -13.93
CA SER A 34 -37.37 -1.60 -14.43
C SER A 34 -36.07 -2.34 -14.77
N VAL A 35 -36.08 -3.64 -14.44
CA VAL A 35 -35.09 -4.64 -14.86
C VAL A 35 -35.39 -5.07 -16.31
N SER A 36 -34.41 -4.96 -17.20
CA SER A 36 -34.33 -5.80 -18.40
C SER A 36 -33.08 -6.67 -18.30
N SER A 37 -33.27 -7.95 -18.57
CA SER A 37 -32.30 -9.02 -18.37
C SER A 37 -31.31 -9.15 -19.52
N SER A 38 -30.02 -9.23 -19.20
CA SER A 38 -29.09 -10.13 -19.90
C SER A 38 -28.01 -10.58 -18.92
N ILE A 39 -27.82 -11.91 -18.82
CA ILE A 39 -26.81 -12.56 -17.98
C ILE A 39 -25.49 -12.55 -18.74
N PRO A 40 -24.37 -12.19 -18.10
CA PRO A 40 -23.33 -13.20 -17.87
C PRO A 40 -22.67 -13.15 -16.48
N TYR A 41 -22.62 -14.34 -15.88
CA TYR A 41 -21.54 -14.86 -15.02
C TYR A 41 -21.02 -13.99 -13.87
N ALA A 42 -21.66 -14.11 -12.70
CA ALA A 42 -21.20 -13.52 -11.45
C ALA A 42 -20.12 -14.40 -10.77
N LYS A 43 -18.94 -13.82 -10.55
CA LYS A 43 -17.91 -14.34 -9.63
C LYS A 43 -18.46 -14.27 -8.20
N SER A 44 -18.65 -15.43 -7.55
CA SER A 44 -18.99 -15.50 -6.13
C SER A 44 -17.74 -15.30 -5.27
N THR A 45 -17.64 -14.15 -4.61
CA THR A 45 -16.77 -13.96 -3.45
C THR A 45 -17.50 -14.44 -2.19
N ARG A 46 -17.17 -15.62 -1.68
CA ARG A 46 -17.52 -16.00 -0.30
C ARG A 46 -16.33 -16.59 0.43
N SER A 47 -16.10 -16.03 1.62
CA SER A 47 -15.09 -16.45 2.58
C SER A 47 -15.75 -17.34 3.64
N THR A 48 -15.04 -18.40 4.00
CA THR A 48 -15.10 -19.22 5.24
C THR A 48 -16.34 -20.06 5.58
N SER A 49 -16.03 -21.23 6.14
CA SER A 49 -16.82 -22.08 7.07
C SER A 49 -17.63 -23.22 6.45
N ALA A 50 -17.60 -24.34 7.17
CA ALA A 50 -18.11 -25.66 6.82
C ALA A 50 -19.60 -25.71 6.50
N GLU A 51 -19.97 -26.65 5.61
CA GLU A 51 -21.06 -27.63 5.76
C GLU A 51 -21.25 -28.35 4.40
N PHE A 52 -20.95 -29.65 4.37
CA PHE A 52 -21.33 -30.50 3.24
C PHE A 52 -22.82 -30.84 3.41
N GLN A 53 -23.67 -30.37 2.50
CA GLN A 53 -25.05 -30.85 2.37
C GLN A 53 -25.12 -31.82 1.19
N LEU A 54 -25.30 -33.11 1.50
CA LEU A 54 -25.72 -34.11 0.52
C LEU A 54 -27.24 -33.98 0.33
N PRO A 55 -27.77 -34.00 -0.91
CA PRO A 55 -29.22 -34.04 -1.15
C PRO A 55 -29.78 -35.44 -0.86
N ASP A 56 -30.76 -35.51 0.04
CA ASP A 56 -31.67 -36.63 0.23
C ASP A 56 -32.66 -36.75 -0.94
N GLY A 57 -32.88 -37.96 -1.47
CA GLY A 57 -34.03 -38.29 -2.29
C GLY A 57 -33.91 -39.61 -3.10
N PRO A 58 -34.96 -40.46 -3.17
CA PRO A 58 -34.81 -41.91 -3.21
C PRO A 58 -35.11 -42.55 -4.58
N ILE A 59 -34.41 -43.65 -4.90
CA ILE A 59 -34.88 -44.64 -5.89
C ILE A 59 -34.63 -46.05 -5.31
N ALA A 60 -35.72 -46.71 -4.89
CA ALA A 60 -35.82 -48.16 -4.70
C ALA A 60 -36.67 -48.72 -5.87
N PRO A 61 -36.61 -50.01 -6.27
CA PRO A 61 -36.99 -51.19 -5.44
C PRO A 61 -36.28 -52.52 -5.87
N PRO A 62 -36.71 -53.77 -5.51
CA PRO A 62 -37.68 -54.26 -4.51
C PRO A 62 -37.13 -55.31 -3.49
N ALA A 63 -37.98 -55.62 -2.49
CA ALA A 63 -37.85 -56.54 -1.34
C ALA A 63 -37.69 -58.03 -1.71
N VAL A 64 -37.35 -59.01 -0.83
CA VAL A 64 -38.02 -59.47 0.43
C VAL A 64 -37.06 -60.39 1.29
N PRO A 65 -37.44 -61.01 2.44
CA PRO A 65 -37.10 -60.59 3.81
C PRO A 65 -36.34 -61.64 4.68
N GLY A 66 -35.69 -61.21 5.78
CA GLY A 66 -35.25 -62.16 6.82
C GLY A 66 -34.44 -61.56 7.99
N GLN A 67 -35.13 -61.35 9.11
CA GLN A 67 -34.69 -61.42 10.53
C GLN A 67 -33.48 -60.60 11.07
N LEU A 68 -33.84 -59.55 11.84
CA LEU A 68 -33.48 -59.24 13.25
C LEU A 68 -32.12 -59.75 13.80
N ALA A 69 -31.24 -58.83 14.20
CA ALA A 69 -30.95 -58.51 15.61
C ALA A 69 -29.67 -57.63 15.75
N CYS A 70 -29.74 -56.60 16.61
CA CYS A 70 -28.58 -55.85 17.09
C CYS A 70 -27.65 -56.77 17.90
N GLN A 71 -26.33 -56.71 17.65
CA GLN A 71 -25.30 -56.94 18.66
C GLN A 71 -23.95 -56.30 18.27
N SER A 72 -23.30 -55.74 19.30
CA SER A 72 -22.02 -55.04 19.40
C SER A 72 -20.81 -55.86 18.90
N PRO A 73 -19.64 -55.26 18.59
CA PRO A 73 -18.61 -55.93 17.80
C PRO A 73 -17.76 -56.85 18.68
N VAL A 74 -17.44 -58.02 18.15
CA VAL A 74 -16.36 -58.87 18.63
C VAL A 74 -15.44 -59.08 17.43
N ASP A 75 -14.16 -58.84 17.67
CA ASP A 75 -13.03 -59.10 16.77
C ASP A 75 -13.22 -60.40 15.99
N THR A 76 -13.10 -60.33 14.67
CA THR A 76 -12.77 -61.49 13.87
C THR A 76 -11.90 -61.04 12.71
N ASP A 77 -10.72 -61.64 12.67
CA ASP A 77 -9.65 -61.45 11.71
C ASP A 77 -10.18 -61.37 10.27
N MET A 78 -9.70 -60.38 9.52
CA MET A 78 -9.94 -60.30 8.08
C MET A 78 -9.20 -61.45 7.39
N GLU A 79 -9.92 -62.54 7.13
CA GLU A 79 -9.51 -63.52 6.13
C GLU A 79 -9.47 -62.85 4.76
N ASP A 80 -8.37 -63.13 4.05
CA ASP A 80 -8.06 -62.63 2.72
C ASP A 80 -9.20 -62.89 1.73
N VAL A 81 -9.92 -61.83 1.35
CA VAL A 81 -10.75 -61.86 0.15
C VAL A 81 -9.78 -61.78 -1.04
N GLU A 82 -9.55 -62.91 -1.69
CA GLU A 82 -8.89 -62.98 -3.00
C GLU A 82 -9.63 -62.05 -3.97
N ILE A 83 -9.06 -60.87 -4.19
CA ILE A 83 -9.44 -60.00 -5.30
C ILE A 83 -9.02 -60.76 -6.55
N ILE A 84 -10.01 -61.27 -7.28
CA ILE A 84 -9.83 -61.75 -8.65
C ILE A 84 -9.17 -60.60 -9.43
N VAL A 85 -7.88 -60.76 -9.70
CA VAL A 85 -7.09 -59.85 -10.52
C VAL A 85 -7.59 -60.01 -11.95
N ASP A 86 -8.51 -59.12 -12.32
CA ASP A 86 -8.81 -58.90 -13.73
C ASP A 86 -7.50 -58.50 -14.42
N ALA A 87 -7.23 -59.12 -15.57
CA ALA A 87 -5.96 -59.01 -16.29
C ALA A 87 -5.52 -57.54 -16.44
N PRO A 88 -4.22 -57.21 -16.34
CA PRO A 88 -3.76 -55.84 -16.40
C PRO A 88 -4.16 -55.24 -17.75
N HIS A 89 -5.19 -54.40 -17.74
CA HIS A 89 -5.46 -53.51 -18.85
C HIS A 89 -4.15 -52.73 -19.08
N PRO A 90 -3.63 -52.63 -20.31
CA PRO A 90 -2.43 -51.84 -20.55
C PRO A 90 -2.73 -50.42 -20.09
N LEU A 91 -2.17 -50.05 -18.93
CA LEU A 91 -2.18 -48.70 -18.40
C LEU A 91 -1.62 -47.84 -19.52
N ARG A 92 -2.50 -47.14 -20.24
CA ARG A 92 -2.06 -46.19 -21.26
C ARG A 92 -1.17 -45.18 -20.52
N PRO A 93 0.16 -45.17 -20.77
CA PRO A 93 1.06 -44.27 -20.04
C PRO A 93 0.61 -42.81 -20.21
N GLU A 94 -0.02 -42.52 -21.35
CA GLU A 94 -0.62 -41.24 -21.74
C GLU A 94 -1.72 -40.73 -20.79
N LEU A 95 -2.37 -41.57 -19.99
CA LEU A 95 -3.45 -41.19 -19.07
C LEU A 95 -3.01 -41.06 -17.61
N GLN A 96 -1.71 -41.13 -17.33
CA GLN A 96 -1.20 -40.90 -15.98
C GLN A 96 -1.19 -39.42 -15.63
N PHE A 97 -1.54 -39.09 -14.39
CA PHE A 97 -1.57 -37.71 -13.90
C PHE A 97 -0.28 -36.94 -14.22
N GLN A 98 0.88 -37.56 -14.05
CA GLN A 98 2.19 -36.96 -14.30
C GLN A 98 2.49 -36.62 -15.77
N ASN A 99 1.74 -37.19 -16.70
CA ASN A 99 1.90 -37.00 -18.14
C ASN A 99 0.86 -36.02 -18.71
N LEU A 100 0.05 -35.40 -17.86
CA LEU A 100 -0.84 -34.32 -18.26
C LEU A 100 -0.01 -33.09 -18.72
N PRO A 101 -0.53 -32.28 -19.66
CA PRO A 101 0.10 -31.03 -20.05
C PRO A 101 0.35 -30.12 -18.84
N VAL A 102 1.46 -29.38 -18.88
CA VAL A 102 1.89 -28.51 -17.76
C VAL A 102 0.84 -27.45 -17.43
N GLU A 103 0.06 -27.01 -18.42
CA GLU A 103 -1.02 -26.03 -18.29
C GLU A 103 -2.14 -26.54 -17.38
N ILE A 104 -2.45 -27.84 -17.43
CA ILE A 104 -3.46 -28.46 -16.56
C ILE A 104 -2.94 -28.51 -15.12
N HIS A 105 -1.66 -28.86 -14.94
CA HIS A 105 -1.03 -28.83 -13.63
C HIS A 105 -1.01 -27.41 -13.04
N GLU A 106 -0.66 -26.40 -13.83
CA GLU A 106 -0.71 -25.00 -13.41
C GLU A 106 -2.13 -24.55 -13.05
N ALA A 107 -3.14 -24.94 -13.83
CA ALA A 107 -4.54 -24.60 -13.54
C ALA A 107 -5.04 -25.19 -12.22
N ILE A 108 -4.71 -26.46 -11.93
CA ILE A 108 -5.03 -27.09 -10.64
C ILE A 108 -4.31 -26.36 -9.50
N LEU A 109 -3.03 -26.08 -9.66
CA LEU A 109 -2.26 -25.36 -8.66
C LEU A 109 -2.77 -23.93 -8.47
N ASP A 110 -3.23 -23.25 -9.52
CA ASP A 110 -3.85 -21.92 -9.42
C ASP A 110 -5.15 -21.95 -8.62
N TYR A 111 -5.95 -23.00 -8.78
CA TYR A 111 -7.13 -23.21 -7.94
C TYR A 111 -6.76 -23.42 -6.47
N LEU A 112 -5.71 -24.19 -6.19
CA LEU A 112 -5.26 -24.50 -4.82
C LEU A 112 -4.53 -23.34 -4.12
N PHE A 113 -3.71 -22.59 -4.86
CA PHE A 113 -2.89 -21.48 -4.36
C PHE A 113 -3.63 -20.13 -4.42
N GLY A 114 -4.69 -20.02 -5.22
CA GLY A 114 -5.36 -18.79 -5.63
C GLY A 114 -4.80 -18.23 -6.95
N GLU A 115 -5.65 -17.56 -7.76
CA GLU A 115 -5.29 -17.03 -9.09
C GLU A 115 -3.96 -16.24 -9.09
N ARG A 116 -3.07 -16.62 -10.00
CA ARG A 116 -1.76 -15.98 -10.22
C ARG A 116 -1.95 -14.53 -10.64
N ALA A 117 -1.36 -13.61 -9.90
CA ALA A 117 -1.20 -12.24 -10.32
C ALA A 117 0.12 -12.12 -11.09
N ALA A 118 0.06 -11.95 -12.42
CA ALA A 118 1.26 -11.77 -13.22
C ALA A 118 1.99 -10.48 -12.80
N ALA A 119 3.28 -10.60 -12.48
CA ALA A 119 4.13 -9.54 -11.96
C ALA A 119 4.36 -8.38 -12.96
N PHE A 120 3.99 -8.56 -14.23
CA PHE A 120 4.25 -7.62 -15.33
C PHE A 120 3.00 -7.13 -16.06
N THR A 121 1.79 -7.59 -15.70
CA THR A 121 0.55 -7.12 -16.34
C THR A 121 -0.18 -6.12 -15.44
N THR A 122 0.44 -4.97 -15.20
CA THR A 122 -0.17 -3.82 -14.52
C THR A 122 -0.89 -2.86 -15.47
N THR A 123 -1.06 -3.24 -16.75
CA THR A 123 -1.66 -2.41 -17.80
C THR A 123 -3.04 -2.90 -18.30
N GLY A 124 -3.72 -3.79 -17.55
CA GLY A 124 -5.07 -4.24 -17.91
C GLY A 124 -6.15 -3.19 -17.54
N PRO A 125 -7.19 -2.98 -18.37
CA PRO A 125 -8.29 -2.06 -18.07
C PRO A 125 -8.93 -2.41 -16.72
N GLY A 126 -9.14 -1.39 -15.87
CA GLY A 126 -9.82 -1.54 -14.58
C GLY A 126 -9.00 -2.10 -13.41
N LYS A 127 -7.72 -2.46 -13.59
CA LYS A 127 -6.83 -2.85 -12.47
C LYS A 127 -5.98 -1.66 -12.04
N SER A 128 -6.06 -1.30 -10.76
CA SER A 128 -5.28 -0.19 -10.22
C SER A 128 -3.77 -0.47 -10.39
N PRO A 129 -2.98 0.48 -10.94
CA PRO A 129 -1.54 0.32 -11.14
C PRO A 129 -0.78 0.19 -9.81
N GLY A 130 -1.42 0.54 -8.68
CA GLY A 130 -0.91 0.39 -7.32
C GLY A 130 -1.25 -0.94 -6.63
N ARG A 131 -1.25 -2.09 -7.33
CA ARG A 131 -1.46 -3.38 -6.65
C ARG A 131 -0.29 -3.64 -5.69
N SER A 132 -0.56 -3.54 -4.39
CA SER A 132 0.41 -3.85 -3.34
C SER A 132 1.01 -5.25 -3.57
N TRP A 133 2.33 -5.31 -3.82
CA TRP A 133 3.12 -6.54 -3.96
C TRP A 133 2.86 -7.54 -2.80
N ASN A 134 2.35 -7.07 -1.65
CA ASN A 134 1.96 -7.87 -0.50
C ASN A 134 0.85 -8.90 -0.77
N LYS A 135 -0.08 -8.60 -1.68
CA LYS A 135 -1.22 -9.49 -1.98
C LYS A 135 -0.96 -10.43 -3.15
N SER A 136 0.09 -10.16 -3.94
CA SER A 136 0.36 -10.87 -5.19
C SER A 136 1.15 -12.17 -4.99
N LEU A 137 1.87 -12.31 -3.86
CA LEU A 137 2.93 -13.32 -3.71
C LEU A 137 2.96 -13.99 -2.31
N ARG A 138 1.93 -13.79 -1.48
CA ARG A 138 1.89 -14.37 -0.13
C ARG A 138 0.84 -15.46 -0.05
N HIS A 139 1.29 -16.71 -0.05
CA HIS A 139 0.45 -17.87 0.25
C HIS A 139 0.40 -18.08 1.76
N PRO A 140 -0.76 -17.91 2.44
CA PRO A 140 -0.86 -18.01 3.91
C PRO A 140 -0.57 -19.42 4.45
N ARG A 141 -0.52 -20.45 3.59
CA ARG A 141 -0.40 -21.87 3.95
C ARG A 141 0.87 -22.54 3.41
N ARG A 142 2.03 -21.87 3.45
CA ARG A 142 3.28 -22.35 2.83
C ARG A 142 3.65 -23.79 3.21
N LYS A 143 3.45 -24.21 4.47
CA LYS A 143 3.78 -25.58 4.93
C LYS A 143 2.81 -26.67 4.42
N VAL A 144 1.53 -26.36 4.27
CA VAL A 144 0.54 -27.31 3.72
C VAL A 144 0.72 -27.42 2.21
N LEU A 145 0.99 -26.28 1.56
CA LEU A 145 1.20 -26.19 0.12
C LEU A 145 2.54 -26.78 -0.33
N SER A 146 3.57 -26.81 0.52
CA SER A 146 4.85 -27.43 0.18
C SER A 146 4.75 -28.94 0.01
N ASN A 147 3.82 -29.62 0.70
CA ASN A 147 3.63 -31.06 0.53
C ASN A 147 3.15 -31.43 -0.87
N LEU A 148 2.52 -30.50 -1.60
CA LEU A 148 2.12 -30.72 -2.98
C LEU A 148 3.33 -30.98 -3.90
N ALA A 149 4.51 -30.48 -3.53
CA ALA A 149 5.77 -30.77 -4.24
C ALA A 149 6.19 -32.26 -4.16
N LEU A 150 5.55 -33.06 -3.30
CA LEU A 150 5.84 -34.49 -3.14
C LEU A 150 4.99 -35.37 -4.06
N ILE A 151 3.94 -34.83 -4.69
CA ILE A 151 2.99 -35.59 -5.51
C ILE A 151 3.64 -36.13 -6.78
N SER A 152 4.37 -35.29 -7.52
CA SER A 152 5.09 -35.71 -8.73
C SER A 152 6.29 -34.80 -9.01
N PRO A 153 7.25 -35.22 -9.86
CA PRO A 153 8.38 -34.37 -10.26
C PRO A 153 7.94 -33.06 -10.93
N VAL A 154 6.89 -33.09 -11.75
CA VAL A 154 6.33 -31.90 -12.39
C VAL A 154 5.82 -30.93 -11.32
N TRP A 155 5.02 -31.42 -10.38
CA TRP A 155 4.50 -30.62 -9.28
C TRP A 155 5.60 -30.08 -8.37
N ARG A 156 6.68 -30.85 -8.17
CA ARG A 156 7.84 -30.38 -7.40
C ARG A 156 8.38 -29.07 -7.95
N SER A 157 8.65 -29.01 -9.25
CA SER A 157 9.17 -27.80 -9.90
C SER A 157 8.19 -26.63 -9.84
N LEU A 158 6.91 -26.85 -10.18
CA LEU A 158 5.88 -25.81 -10.20
C LEU A 158 5.58 -25.26 -8.81
N VAL A 159 5.51 -26.13 -7.80
CA VAL A 159 5.27 -25.72 -6.40
C VAL A 159 6.48 -24.99 -5.83
N GLN A 160 7.70 -25.47 -6.10
CA GLN A 160 8.93 -24.80 -5.67
C GLN A 160 9.10 -23.43 -6.34
N ASP A 161 8.83 -23.29 -7.65
CA ASP A 161 8.84 -21.99 -8.32
C ASP A 161 7.91 -21.01 -7.61
N ARG A 162 6.68 -21.43 -7.28
CA ARG A 162 5.69 -20.57 -6.59
C ARG A 162 6.10 -20.19 -5.17
N ILE A 163 6.60 -21.14 -4.38
CA ILE A 163 6.95 -20.91 -2.97
C ILE A 163 8.21 -20.06 -2.84
N TYR A 164 9.23 -20.32 -3.67
CA TYR A 164 10.52 -19.63 -3.64
C TYR A 164 10.58 -18.39 -4.53
N ARG A 165 9.59 -18.15 -5.40
CA ARG A 165 9.47 -16.93 -6.22
C ARG A 165 9.77 -15.66 -5.42
N HIS A 166 9.23 -15.60 -4.21
CA HIS A 166 9.32 -14.47 -3.31
C HIS A 166 9.71 -14.91 -1.89
N ILE A 167 10.90 -14.47 -1.49
CA ILE A 167 11.45 -14.72 -0.16
C ILE A 167 11.45 -13.42 0.64
N LYS A 168 11.10 -13.53 1.93
CA LYS A 168 11.23 -12.44 2.90
C LYS A 168 12.26 -12.84 3.93
N ILE A 169 13.34 -12.07 4.03
CA ILE A 169 14.45 -12.31 4.96
C ILE A 169 14.47 -11.18 5.99
N LYS A 170 14.75 -11.52 7.24
CA LYS A 170 14.97 -10.53 8.29
C LYS A 170 16.38 -9.95 8.14
N GLY A 171 16.49 -8.62 8.05
CA GLY A 171 17.72 -7.88 7.77
C GLY A 171 18.66 -7.74 8.97
N THR A 172 18.98 -8.84 9.64
CA THR A 172 20.02 -8.91 10.68
C THR A 172 21.18 -9.76 10.19
N THR A 173 22.41 -9.47 10.62
CA THR A 173 23.62 -10.15 10.11
C THR A 173 23.55 -11.68 10.23
N GLU A 174 23.01 -12.18 11.36
CA GLU A 174 22.79 -13.63 11.59
C GLU A 174 21.84 -14.25 10.56
N GLU A 175 20.69 -13.62 10.32
CA GLU A 175 19.65 -14.13 9.42
C GLU A 175 20.09 -14.07 7.95
N LEU A 176 20.89 -13.07 7.56
CA LEU A 176 21.51 -13.05 6.24
C LEU A 176 22.50 -14.21 6.07
N TYR A 177 23.29 -14.50 7.11
CA TYR A 177 24.25 -15.61 7.10
C TYR A 177 23.55 -16.97 7.04
N GLU A 178 22.51 -17.18 7.86
CA GLU A 178 21.67 -18.38 7.83
C GLU A 178 21.02 -18.58 6.44
N SER A 179 20.47 -17.49 5.87
CA SER A 179 19.91 -17.52 4.52
C SER A 179 20.95 -17.89 3.47
N ALA A 180 22.14 -17.27 3.51
CA ALA A 180 23.23 -17.61 2.60
C ALA A 180 23.63 -19.08 2.70
N ARG A 181 23.77 -19.61 3.94
CA ARG A 181 24.11 -21.02 4.15
C ARG A 181 23.05 -21.95 3.56
N TRP A 182 21.77 -21.65 3.79
CA TRP A 182 20.68 -22.46 3.27
C TRP A 182 20.65 -22.49 1.73
N PHE A 183 20.77 -21.33 1.05
CA PHE A 183 20.70 -21.28 -0.42
C PHE A 183 21.96 -21.84 -1.09
N ARG A 184 23.12 -21.76 -0.44
CA ARG A 184 24.33 -22.45 -0.91
C ARG A 184 24.22 -23.97 -0.83
N ALA A 185 23.54 -24.48 0.20
CA ALA A 185 23.23 -25.91 0.30
C ALA A 185 22.12 -26.35 -0.68
N HIS A 186 21.30 -25.42 -1.17
CA HIS A 186 20.16 -25.70 -2.06
C HIS A 186 20.14 -24.78 -3.30
N PRO A 187 21.16 -24.86 -4.19
CA PRO A 187 21.32 -23.92 -5.30
C PRO A 187 20.13 -23.95 -6.29
N LEU A 188 19.50 -25.12 -6.48
CA LEU A 188 18.30 -25.25 -7.32
C LEU A 188 17.10 -24.46 -6.81
N LEU A 189 17.02 -24.16 -5.51
CA LEU A 189 15.94 -23.36 -4.94
C LEU A 189 16.23 -21.86 -5.11
N ALA A 190 17.51 -21.48 -5.18
CA ALA A 190 17.93 -20.11 -5.45
C ALA A 190 17.52 -19.63 -6.84
N SER A 191 17.58 -20.51 -7.85
CA SER A 191 17.19 -20.20 -9.24
C SER A 191 15.69 -19.94 -9.43
N TYR A 192 14.83 -20.23 -8.43
CA TYR A 192 13.42 -19.84 -8.49
C TYR A 192 13.16 -18.43 -7.94
N VAL A 193 14.11 -17.87 -7.19
CA VAL A 193 13.93 -16.56 -6.54
C VAL A 193 13.92 -15.46 -7.60
N ARG A 194 12.83 -14.69 -7.63
CA ARG A 194 12.71 -13.48 -8.46
C ARG A 194 12.52 -12.21 -7.66
N HIS A 195 12.03 -12.33 -6.43
CA HIS A 195 11.79 -11.22 -5.53
C HIS A 195 12.41 -11.49 -4.16
N VAL A 196 13.32 -10.61 -3.77
CA VAL A 196 13.93 -10.61 -2.44
C VAL A 196 13.39 -9.43 -1.64
N GLU A 197 12.69 -9.71 -0.54
CA GLU A 197 12.19 -8.72 0.43
C GLU A 197 13.03 -8.80 1.71
N ILE A 198 13.77 -7.74 2.02
CA ILE A 198 14.54 -7.62 3.27
C ILE A 198 13.79 -6.70 4.23
N TRP A 199 13.38 -7.23 5.37
CA TRP A 199 12.77 -6.44 6.44
C TRP A 199 13.76 -6.17 7.56
N ILE A 200 14.10 -4.89 7.76
CA ILE A 200 15.12 -4.44 8.69
C ILE A 200 14.45 -4.00 9.99
N PRO A 201 14.62 -4.77 11.10
CA PRO A 201 13.93 -4.49 12.33
C PRO A 201 14.45 -3.20 12.97
N VAL A 202 13.56 -2.43 13.59
CA VAL A 202 13.94 -1.27 14.42
C VAL A 202 13.97 -1.64 15.90
N TRP A 203 13.05 -2.51 16.32
CA TRP A 203 12.96 -2.98 17.70
C TRP A 203 13.66 -4.34 17.82
N GLY A 204 14.51 -4.45 18.83
CA GLY A 204 15.20 -5.67 19.23
C GLY A 204 14.45 -6.43 20.32
N LYS A 205 15.18 -7.18 21.14
CA LYS A 205 14.60 -7.96 22.25
C LYS A 205 13.94 -7.02 23.27
N ARG A 206 12.88 -7.51 23.90
CA ARG A 206 12.25 -6.86 25.06
C ARG A 206 13.32 -6.69 26.14
N ALA A 207 13.49 -5.49 26.69
CA ALA A 207 14.35 -5.28 27.85
C ALA A 207 13.79 -6.13 28.98
N THR A 208 14.53 -7.16 29.37
CA THR A 208 14.23 -7.88 30.59
C THR A 208 14.45 -6.91 31.73
N LYS A 209 13.43 -6.75 32.59
CA LYS A 209 13.60 -6.07 33.87
C LYS A 209 14.62 -6.89 34.63
N ASN A 210 15.89 -6.50 34.59
CA ASN A 210 16.88 -7.02 35.53
C ASN A 210 16.40 -6.54 36.89
N SER A 211 15.67 -7.39 37.61
CA SER A 211 15.69 -7.34 39.06
C SER A 211 17.16 -7.40 39.41
N SER A 212 17.69 -6.30 39.92
CA SER A 212 18.97 -6.29 40.59
C SER A 212 19.00 -7.49 41.54
N SER A 213 19.75 -8.51 41.17
CA SER A 213 20.30 -9.43 42.13
C SER A 213 21.07 -8.53 43.08
N GLN A 214 20.50 -8.29 44.25
CA GLN A 214 21.24 -7.72 45.36
C GLN A 214 22.42 -8.65 45.61
N ILE A 215 23.56 -8.31 45.02
CA ILE A 215 24.85 -8.80 45.51
C ILE A 215 25.07 -7.98 46.78
N PRO A 216 25.03 -8.58 47.99
CA PRO A 216 25.33 -7.83 49.19
C PRO A 216 26.80 -7.40 49.08
N ALA A 217 27.04 -6.11 49.24
CA ALA A 217 28.37 -5.55 49.36
C ALA A 217 29.11 -6.23 50.52
N ARG A 218 29.90 -7.27 50.21
CA ARG A 218 30.95 -7.72 51.10
C ARG A 218 32.14 -6.80 50.86
N ARG A 219 32.34 -5.91 51.83
CA ARG A 219 33.59 -5.20 52.05
C ARG A 219 34.72 -6.24 52.16
N TYR A 220 35.72 -6.15 51.31
CA TYR A 220 37.13 -6.33 51.66
C TYR A 220 37.94 -5.80 50.49
N ASN A 221 38.74 -4.78 50.76
CA ASN A 221 39.71 -4.17 49.87
C ASN A 221 41.06 -4.47 50.52
N ASP A 222 41.94 -5.20 49.84
CA ASP A 222 43.38 -4.97 49.96
C ASP A 222 44.10 -5.43 48.69
N GLU A 223 44.85 -4.48 48.16
CA GLU A 223 46.08 -4.52 47.35
C GLU A 223 46.15 -5.26 46.00
N ASP A 224 46.24 -4.41 44.96
CA ASP A 224 47.20 -4.38 43.86
C ASP A 224 47.20 -5.37 42.67
N VAL A 225 47.53 -4.74 41.52
CA VAL A 225 48.10 -5.22 40.23
C VAL A 225 47.16 -5.40 39.02
N ASP A 226 47.33 -4.45 38.09
CA ASP A 226 47.23 -4.45 36.61
C ASP A 226 46.28 -5.38 35.84
N GLY A 227 45.55 -4.78 34.87
CA GLY A 227 45.10 -5.50 33.67
C GLY A 227 43.88 -4.96 32.94
N ALA A 228 44.13 -4.21 31.86
CA ALA A 228 43.39 -4.19 30.58
C ALA A 228 41.88 -3.80 30.50
N ALA A 229 41.66 -2.77 29.67
CA ALA A 229 40.60 -2.63 28.65
C ALA A 229 39.11 -2.73 29.05
N ALA A 230 38.39 -1.61 28.90
CA ALA A 230 37.10 -1.60 28.20
C ALA A 230 36.65 -0.17 27.85
N HIS A 231 36.37 0.02 26.56
CA HIS A 231 35.84 1.23 25.94
C HIS A 231 34.48 1.64 26.54
N THR A 232 34.44 2.81 27.17
CA THR A 232 33.20 3.47 27.59
C THR A 232 32.51 4.07 26.36
N THR A 233 31.53 3.35 25.81
CA THR A 233 30.60 3.91 24.82
C THR A 233 29.60 4.81 25.55
N MET A 234 29.60 6.10 25.20
CA MET A 234 28.73 7.11 25.80
C MET A 234 27.25 6.76 25.60
N VAL A 235 26.56 6.49 26.71
CA VAL A 235 25.11 6.41 26.80
C VAL A 235 24.60 7.84 26.97
N TRP A 236 23.88 8.34 25.97
CA TRP A 236 23.13 9.58 26.08
C TRP A 236 21.91 9.31 26.96
N ASP A 237 21.99 9.80 28.19
CA ASP A 237 20.88 9.87 29.13
C ASP A 237 19.95 11.01 28.73
N ASP A 238 18.66 10.72 28.65
CA ASP A 238 17.61 11.75 28.62
C ASP A 238 16.42 11.15 29.38
N SER A 239 16.55 11.22 30.70
CA SER A 239 15.52 10.90 31.66
C SER A 239 14.49 12.00 31.67
N ASP A 240 13.32 11.77 31.08
CA ASP A 240 12.11 12.45 31.50
C ASP A 240 10.89 11.51 31.57
N THR A 241 10.48 11.34 32.82
CA THR A 241 9.28 10.75 33.42
C THR A 241 8.07 10.44 32.53
N ASN A 242 7.62 9.17 32.59
CA ASN A 242 6.21 8.83 32.81
C ASN A 242 6.08 7.38 33.30
N HIS A 243 5.58 7.22 34.53
CA HIS A 243 5.26 5.93 35.13
C HIS A 243 4.02 5.31 34.48
N GLY A 244 4.22 4.23 33.73
CA GLY A 244 3.12 3.44 33.17
C GLY A 244 3.62 2.16 32.48
N ASN A 245 3.79 1.09 33.25
CA ASN A 245 4.00 -0.30 32.78
C ASN A 245 5.00 -0.47 31.60
N ASP A 246 6.26 -0.15 31.85
CA ASP A 246 7.32 0.01 30.85
C ASP A 246 7.91 -1.34 30.35
N TYR A 247 7.30 -1.92 29.32
CA TYR A 247 8.03 -2.86 28.44
C TYR A 247 8.92 -2.06 27.49
N LYS A 248 10.12 -1.65 27.94
CA LYS A 248 11.09 -0.99 27.06
C LYS A 248 11.66 -2.04 26.09
N TYR A 249 11.50 -1.87 24.78
CA TYR A 249 12.24 -2.68 23.79
C TYR A 249 13.60 -2.02 23.56
N HIS A 250 14.67 -2.81 23.48
CA HIS A 250 15.95 -2.28 23.00
C HIS A 250 15.86 -2.00 21.50
N TYR A 251 16.65 -1.06 20.96
CA TYR A 251 16.86 -0.97 19.53
C TYR A 251 17.55 -2.24 19.01
N ALA A 252 17.24 -2.66 17.78
CA ALA A 252 17.95 -3.77 17.17
C ALA A 252 19.44 -3.42 16.99
N SER A 253 20.34 -4.16 17.63
CA SER A 253 21.78 -3.87 17.68
C SER A 253 22.62 -4.59 16.62
N HIS A 254 22.02 -5.47 15.81
CA HIS A 254 22.72 -6.34 14.85
C HIS A 254 22.07 -6.31 13.46
N ASN A 255 21.58 -5.15 13.05
CA ASN A 255 21.04 -4.97 11.71
C ASN A 255 22.15 -5.09 10.67
N ALA A 256 21.84 -5.79 9.58
CA ALA A 256 22.75 -5.88 8.45
C ALA A 256 22.91 -4.53 7.76
N THR A 257 24.08 -4.27 7.18
CA THR A 257 24.32 -3.09 6.35
C THR A 257 23.72 -3.29 4.96
N LEU A 258 23.55 -2.20 4.20
CA LEU A 258 23.16 -2.30 2.79
C LEU A 258 24.19 -3.09 1.98
N GLU A 259 25.48 -2.92 2.26
CA GLU A 259 26.56 -3.69 1.63
C GLU A 259 26.36 -5.21 1.83
N GLU A 260 26.10 -5.66 3.06
CA GLU A 260 25.87 -7.08 3.36
C GLU A 260 24.62 -7.62 2.65
N ILE A 261 23.56 -6.81 2.60
CA ILE A 261 22.33 -7.15 1.88
C ILE A 261 22.59 -7.30 0.38
N PHE A 262 23.26 -6.33 -0.23
CA PHE A 262 23.55 -6.36 -1.67
C PHE A 262 24.50 -7.51 -2.01
N TYR A 263 25.49 -7.80 -1.16
CA TYR A 263 26.38 -8.96 -1.32
C TYR A 263 25.63 -10.29 -1.26
N LEU A 264 24.66 -10.43 -0.33
CA LEU A 264 23.80 -11.61 -0.28
C LEU A 264 23.02 -11.79 -1.58
N VAL A 265 22.37 -10.73 -2.07
CA VAL A 265 21.57 -10.79 -3.30
C VAL A 265 22.44 -11.14 -4.49
N GLN A 266 23.61 -10.52 -4.61
CA GLN A 266 24.55 -10.77 -5.69
C GLN A 266 25.04 -12.24 -5.69
N SER A 267 25.40 -12.77 -4.52
CA SER A 267 26.01 -14.09 -4.41
C SER A 267 25.02 -15.24 -4.42
N CYS A 268 23.81 -15.04 -3.88
CA CYS A 268 22.84 -16.12 -3.67
C CYS A 268 21.61 -16.02 -4.58
N PHE A 269 21.27 -14.84 -5.11
CA PHE A 269 20.03 -14.63 -5.88
C PHE A 269 20.29 -13.93 -7.23
N PRO A 270 21.14 -14.48 -8.11
CA PRO A 270 21.52 -13.82 -9.37
C PRO A 270 20.35 -13.61 -10.32
N GLU A 271 19.30 -14.45 -10.25
CA GLU A 271 18.11 -14.32 -11.09
C GLU A 271 17.04 -13.38 -10.52
N ALA A 272 17.28 -12.77 -9.36
CA ALA A 272 16.37 -11.82 -8.76
C ALA A 272 16.16 -10.60 -9.68
N ARG A 273 14.90 -10.19 -9.83
CA ARG A 273 14.48 -9.03 -10.63
C ARG A 273 13.90 -7.91 -9.77
N ILE A 274 13.46 -8.25 -8.57
CA ILE A 274 12.80 -7.31 -7.65
C ILE A 274 13.52 -7.34 -6.32
N LEU A 275 13.95 -6.16 -5.86
CA LEU A 275 14.48 -5.95 -4.52
C LEU A 275 13.52 -5.07 -3.73
N THR A 276 13.13 -5.52 -2.53
CA THR A 276 12.36 -4.71 -1.59
C THR A 276 13.14 -4.55 -0.29
N LEU A 277 13.34 -3.31 0.13
CA LEU A 277 13.88 -2.98 1.44
C LEU A 277 12.77 -2.35 2.29
N GLU A 278 12.50 -2.94 3.44
CA GLU A 278 11.45 -2.51 4.36
C GLU A 278 12.08 -2.11 5.70
N GLY A 279 12.16 -0.81 5.96
CA GLY A 279 12.55 -0.28 7.26
C GLY A 279 11.42 -0.40 8.27
N GLY A 280 11.71 -0.88 9.48
CA GLY A 280 10.74 -0.89 10.57
C GLY A 280 10.27 0.53 10.93
N HIS A 281 9.02 0.63 11.41
CA HIS A 281 8.40 1.89 11.78
C HIS A 281 8.59 2.20 13.27
N CYS A 282 9.14 3.37 13.60
CA CYS A 282 9.09 3.95 14.95
C CYS A 282 9.03 5.48 14.90
N LYS A 283 8.97 6.14 16.07
CA LYS A 283 8.89 7.62 16.15
C LYS A 283 10.15 8.31 15.58
N LYS A 284 11.33 7.77 15.87
CA LYS A 284 12.64 8.25 15.40
C LYS A 284 13.42 7.08 14.80
N PRO A 285 13.06 6.61 13.59
CA PRO A 285 13.68 5.40 13.04
C PRO A 285 15.17 5.64 12.78
N PRO A 286 16.05 4.69 13.13
CA PRO A 286 17.45 4.78 12.75
C PRO A 286 17.60 4.62 11.24
N MET A 287 18.67 5.19 10.70
CA MET A 287 19.05 4.96 9.31
C MET A 287 19.71 3.58 9.20
N VAL A 288 19.41 2.86 8.13
CA VAL A 288 20.12 1.63 7.77
C VAL A 288 21.53 2.04 7.37
N ARG A 289 22.52 1.38 7.97
CA ARG A 289 23.92 1.69 7.67
C ARG A 289 24.25 1.24 6.25
N HIS A 290 24.90 2.09 5.47
CA HIS A 290 25.37 1.72 4.14
C HIS A 290 26.49 0.69 4.24
N PHE A 291 27.53 1.01 5.02
CA PHE A 291 28.70 0.18 5.26
C PHE A 291 28.98 0.04 6.76
N ARG A 292 29.79 -0.96 7.15
CA ARG A 292 30.18 -1.14 8.55
C ARG A 292 31.05 0.01 9.05
N ASN A 293 32.00 0.43 8.22
CA ASN A 293 32.99 1.47 8.55
C ASN A 293 32.55 2.87 8.09
N ASP A 294 31.53 2.95 7.23
CA ASP A 294 30.94 4.20 6.77
C ASP A 294 29.40 4.09 6.82
N PRO A 295 28.81 4.30 8.01
CA PRO A 295 27.37 4.14 8.22
C PRO A 295 26.51 5.01 7.29
N CYS A 296 27.01 6.18 6.88
CA CYS A 296 26.26 7.14 6.08
C CYS A 296 26.57 7.04 4.57
N GLY A 297 27.59 6.29 4.17
CA GLY A 297 27.96 6.14 2.76
C GLY A 297 28.58 7.40 2.16
N PHE A 298 29.29 8.21 2.95
CA PHE A 298 29.89 9.49 2.52
C PHE A 298 31.37 9.38 2.12
N SER A 299 32.01 8.24 2.37
CA SER A 299 33.43 8.00 2.08
C SER A 299 33.73 7.63 0.62
N GLY A 300 32.70 7.52 -0.23
CA GLY A 300 32.85 7.12 -1.65
C GLY A 300 32.92 5.61 -1.87
N GLN A 301 32.76 4.79 -0.82
CA GLN A 301 32.57 3.34 -0.97
C GLN A 301 31.31 3.03 -1.80
N ARG A 302 31.38 1.95 -2.59
CA ARG A 302 30.32 1.54 -3.53
C ARG A 302 29.67 0.25 -3.06
N LEU A 303 28.35 0.18 -3.16
CA LEU A 303 27.61 -1.07 -2.92
C LEU A 303 27.88 -2.10 -4.04
N PRO A 304 27.83 -3.42 -3.75
CA PRO A 304 27.89 -4.45 -4.78
C PRO A 304 26.84 -4.25 -5.88
N THR A 305 27.22 -4.38 -7.15
CA THR A 305 26.30 -4.12 -8.27
C THR A 305 25.33 -5.29 -8.49
N LEU A 306 24.05 -4.97 -8.68
CA LEU A 306 22.96 -5.90 -8.96
C LEU A 306 22.32 -5.59 -10.33
N PRO A 307 22.92 -6.04 -11.45
CA PRO A 307 22.48 -5.65 -12.79
C PRO A 307 21.10 -6.19 -13.18
N GLU A 308 20.72 -7.35 -12.63
CA GLU A 308 19.48 -8.03 -13.02
C GLU A 308 18.22 -7.44 -12.34
N ILE A 309 18.38 -6.61 -11.30
CA ILE A 309 17.29 -5.97 -10.58
C ILE A 309 16.69 -4.85 -11.46
N ARG A 310 15.41 -5.01 -11.79
CA ARG A 310 14.62 -4.08 -12.61
C ARG A 310 13.61 -3.27 -11.80
N SER A 311 13.16 -3.81 -10.66
CA SER A 311 12.20 -3.12 -9.77
C SER A 311 12.79 -2.99 -8.37
N PHE A 312 12.80 -1.77 -7.84
CA PHE A 312 13.28 -1.46 -6.50
C PHE A 312 12.21 -0.80 -5.65
N VAL A 313 11.93 -1.40 -4.49
CA VAL A 313 10.85 -0.97 -3.60
C VAL A 313 11.40 -0.59 -2.24
N MET A 314 11.24 0.67 -1.84
CA MET A 314 11.58 1.20 -0.53
C MET A 314 10.32 1.42 0.30
N ARG A 315 10.15 0.63 1.36
CA ARG A 315 9.10 0.81 2.35
C ARG A 315 9.70 1.39 3.62
N GLY A 316 9.17 2.52 4.06
CA GLY A 316 9.85 3.29 5.12
C GLY A 316 11.12 3.91 4.58
N ALA A 317 11.01 4.64 3.45
CA ALA A 317 12.14 5.26 2.76
C ALA A 317 13.01 6.12 3.69
N TRP A 318 12.44 6.71 4.75
CA TRP A 318 13.18 7.49 5.75
C TRP A 318 14.25 6.70 6.52
N ASN A 319 14.13 5.37 6.60
CA ASN A 319 15.16 4.49 7.15
C ASN A 319 16.30 4.26 6.14
N ILE A 320 16.04 4.36 4.85
CA ILE A 320 16.95 3.94 3.77
C ILE A 320 17.64 5.13 3.10
N MET A 321 16.90 6.22 2.91
CA MET A 321 17.31 7.37 2.09
C MET A 321 16.78 8.67 2.70
N ARG A 322 17.71 9.51 3.16
CA ARG A 322 17.43 10.84 3.75
C ARG A 322 17.99 12.01 2.94
N ASP A 323 18.88 11.72 2.00
CA ASP A 323 19.52 12.71 1.12
C ASP A 323 19.77 12.09 -0.27
N HIS A 324 20.15 12.94 -1.24
CA HIS A 324 20.43 12.52 -2.61
C HIS A 324 21.66 11.60 -2.72
N ARG A 325 22.63 11.68 -1.80
CA ARG A 325 23.84 10.82 -1.84
C ARG A 325 23.50 9.36 -1.53
N HIS A 326 22.56 9.14 -0.61
CA HIS A 326 22.04 7.80 -0.36
C HIS A 326 21.38 7.21 -1.62
N TRP A 327 20.59 8.00 -2.34
CA TRP A 327 20.02 7.59 -3.64
C TRP A 327 21.11 7.28 -4.66
N HIS A 328 22.10 8.16 -4.79
CA HIS A 328 23.20 7.97 -5.75
C HIS A 328 23.89 6.62 -5.53
N ASN A 329 24.28 6.30 -4.29
CA ASN A 329 24.92 5.02 -3.97
C ASN A 329 24.01 3.81 -4.30
N LEU A 330 22.71 3.89 -4.01
CA LEU A 330 21.74 2.84 -4.34
C LEU A 330 21.51 2.69 -5.85
N SER A 331 21.36 3.80 -6.57
CA SER A 331 21.09 3.81 -8.01
C SER A 331 22.29 3.37 -8.84
N GLU A 332 23.52 3.73 -8.45
CA GLU A 332 24.74 3.21 -9.08
C GLU A 332 24.85 1.68 -8.96
N ALA A 333 24.39 1.11 -7.83
CA ALA A 333 24.38 -0.33 -7.62
C ALA A 333 23.24 -1.05 -8.35
N LEU A 334 22.29 -0.32 -8.93
CA LEU A 334 21.11 -0.85 -9.63
C LEU A 334 21.05 -0.33 -11.08
N PRO A 335 22.03 -0.66 -11.95
CA PRO A 335 22.11 -0.09 -13.30
C PRO A 335 20.95 -0.52 -14.22
N GLY A 336 20.30 -1.65 -13.93
CA GLY A 336 19.15 -2.17 -14.68
C GLY A 336 17.79 -1.62 -14.23
N LEU A 337 17.75 -0.66 -13.31
CA LEU A 337 16.51 -0.19 -12.69
C LEU A 337 15.57 0.49 -13.69
N GLN A 338 14.36 -0.08 -13.81
CA GLN A 338 13.26 0.40 -14.67
C GLN A 338 12.07 0.89 -13.86
N GLU A 339 11.84 0.33 -12.68
CA GLU A 339 10.70 0.62 -11.82
C GLU A 339 11.14 0.97 -10.40
N TRP A 340 10.75 2.14 -9.91
CA TRP A 340 11.12 2.61 -8.58
C TRP A 340 9.89 2.96 -7.74
N HIS A 341 9.79 2.34 -6.57
CA HIS A 341 8.78 2.62 -5.56
C HIS A 341 9.43 3.21 -4.31
N CYS A 342 8.98 4.38 -3.88
CA CYS A 342 9.49 5.09 -2.71
C CYS A 342 8.35 5.56 -1.82
N ALA A 343 8.26 5.06 -0.58
CA ALA A 343 7.22 5.45 0.35
C ALA A 343 7.77 6.01 1.67
N TYR A 344 7.53 7.30 1.91
CA TYR A 344 7.70 7.97 3.19
C TYR A 344 6.41 7.85 4.02
N ALA A 345 6.53 7.35 5.24
CA ALA A 345 5.37 7.19 6.13
C ALA A 345 4.81 8.52 6.64
N LYS A 346 5.67 9.54 6.77
CA LYS A 346 5.33 10.88 7.25
C LYS A 346 5.97 11.94 6.34
N PRO A 347 5.34 13.10 6.17
CA PRO A 347 5.95 14.23 5.47
C PRO A 347 7.27 14.62 6.13
N LYS A 348 8.31 14.78 5.32
CA LYS A 348 9.64 15.26 5.71
C LYS A 348 10.15 16.22 4.66
N VAL A 349 10.63 17.39 5.09
CA VAL A 349 11.14 18.43 4.19
C VAL A 349 12.38 17.91 3.45
N GLU A 350 13.24 17.18 4.14
CA GLU A 350 14.43 16.54 3.58
C GLU A 350 14.05 15.47 2.55
N GLY A 351 12.97 14.74 2.79
CA GLY A 351 12.41 13.79 1.82
C GLY A 351 11.96 14.50 0.53
N TYR A 352 11.26 15.63 0.65
CA TYR A 352 10.88 16.45 -0.51
C TYR A 352 12.10 16.96 -1.28
N HIS A 353 13.12 17.50 -0.58
CA HIS A 353 14.35 17.99 -1.22
C HIS A 353 15.11 16.86 -1.93
N THR A 354 15.17 15.69 -1.30
CA THR A 354 15.81 14.50 -1.87
C THR A 354 15.11 14.09 -3.16
N ILE A 355 13.78 13.93 -3.14
CA ILE A 355 13.02 13.57 -4.34
C ILE A 355 13.16 14.64 -5.43
N ALA A 356 13.11 15.93 -5.07
CA ALA A 356 13.30 17.02 -6.02
C ALA A 356 14.67 16.94 -6.72
N GLU A 357 15.74 16.65 -5.98
CA GLU A 357 17.07 16.47 -6.57
C GLU A 357 17.15 15.24 -7.49
N ILE A 358 16.54 14.13 -7.08
CA ILE A 358 16.48 12.91 -7.90
C ILE A 358 15.75 13.18 -9.22
N LEU A 359 14.60 13.86 -9.18
CA LEU A 359 13.81 14.15 -10.38
C LEU A 359 14.51 15.08 -11.37
N ARG A 360 15.35 16.02 -10.90
CA ARG A 360 16.16 16.86 -11.79
C ARG A 360 17.11 16.05 -12.67
N ARG A 361 17.52 14.86 -12.21
CA ARG A 361 18.50 13.99 -12.86
C ARG A 361 18.01 12.54 -12.84
N LEU A 362 16.73 12.34 -13.14
CA LEU A 362 16.16 11.00 -13.13
C LEU A 362 16.83 10.15 -14.21
N SER A 363 17.25 8.93 -13.87
CA SER A 363 17.84 8.03 -14.84
C SER A 363 16.85 7.76 -15.98
N PRO A 364 17.28 7.84 -17.25
CA PRO A 364 16.41 7.56 -18.40
C PRO A 364 15.98 6.09 -18.47
N SER A 365 16.62 5.20 -17.72
CA SER A 365 16.22 3.78 -17.61
C SER A 365 14.91 3.60 -16.83
N ILE A 366 14.58 4.53 -15.92
CA ILE A 366 13.39 4.46 -15.08
C ILE A 366 12.18 4.87 -15.91
N VAL A 367 11.24 3.96 -16.12
CA VAL A 367 10.01 4.18 -16.89
C VAL A 367 8.75 4.09 -16.03
N HIS A 368 8.86 3.49 -14.83
CA HIS A 368 7.76 3.39 -13.88
C HIS A 368 8.16 4.03 -12.55
N LEU A 369 7.39 5.03 -12.13
CA LEU A 369 7.67 5.80 -10.92
C LEU A 369 6.48 5.74 -9.96
N ASN A 370 6.73 5.31 -8.72
CA ASN A 370 5.73 5.32 -7.65
C ASN A 370 6.30 6.01 -6.40
N ILE A 371 5.89 7.25 -6.16
CA ILE A 371 6.38 8.03 -5.02
C ILE A 371 5.22 8.40 -4.10
N SER A 372 5.36 8.07 -2.83
CA SER A 372 4.49 8.50 -1.76
C SER A 372 5.28 9.32 -0.75
N LEU A 373 5.09 10.64 -0.76
CA LEU A 373 5.74 11.55 0.20
C LEU A 373 4.98 11.67 1.52
N GLU A 374 3.70 11.28 1.52
CA GLU A 374 2.80 11.42 2.65
C GLU A 374 1.97 10.14 2.82
N GLY A 375 2.01 9.54 4.00
CA GLY A 375 1.14 8.42 4.35
C GLY A 375 -0.32 8.85 4.60
N PHE A 376 -1.17 7.89 4.96
CA PHE A 376 -2.55 8.14 5.42
C PHE A 376 -2.60 8.53 6.90
N TYR A 377 -1.76 9.48 7.33
CA TYR A 377 -1.75 9.95 8.71
C TYR A 377 -2.67 11.17 8.84
N SER A 378 -3.73 11.06 9.65
CA SER A 378 -4.80 12.06 9.80
C SER A 378 -4.64 13.01 11.00
N LYS A 379 -3.52 12.97 11.74
CA LYS A 379 -3.33 13.85 12.90
C LYS A 379 -2.36 14.99 12.62
N ASP A 380 -2.91 16.19 12.72
CA ASP A 380 -2.28 17.50 12.88
C ASP A 380 -1.15 17.83 11.90
N SER A 381 -1.52 18.31 10.71
CA SER A 381 -0.59 19.07 9.86
C SER A 381 -0.46 20.52 10.35
N THR A 382 -0.24 20.74 11.64
CA THR A 382 0.16 22.06 12.19
C THR A 382 1.65 22.33 11.90
N GLN A 383 2.07 22.16 10.65
CA GLN A 383 3.35 22.63 10.17
C GLN A 383 3.21 23.23 8.78
N THR A 384 2.66 24.44 8.75
CA THR A 384 2.79 25.37 7.65
C THR A 384 3.22 26.73 8.19
N SER A 385 4.53 26.88 8.37
CA SER A 385 5.17 28.19 8.26
C SER A 385 6.65 27.97 8.04
N TRP A 386 7.10 27.79 6.81
CA TRP A 386 8.55 27.81 6.56
C TRP A 386 8.85 28.68 5.35
N LEU A 387 8.64 29.98 5.54
CA LEU A 387 9.44 31.03 4.92
C LEU A 387 10.82 31.00 5.60
N GLY A 388 11.75 30.29 4.98
CA GLY A 388 13.18 30.47 5.20
C GLY A 388 13.74 31.06 3.91
N ASP A 389 14.25 32.28 4.00
CA ASP A 389 14.92 32.99 2.92
C ASP A 389 16.16 32.21 2.46
N GLY A 390 16.34 32.08 1.14
CA GLY A 390 17.42 31.30 0.52
C GLY A 390 16.93 30.24 -0.47
N VAL A 391 16.90 30.61 -1.76
CA VAL A 391 16.66 29.75 -2.94
C VAL A 391 15.38 28.91 -2.84
N ASN A 392 14.26 29.45 -3.35
CA ASN A 392 13.01 28.70 -3.50
C ASN A 392 13.27 27.35 -4.21
N PRO A 393 13.07 26.20 -3.53
CA PRO A 393 13.24 24.91 -4.18
C PRO A 393 12.25 24.81 -5.36
N PRO A 394 12.63 24.11 -6.45
CA PRO A 394 11.74 23.92 -7.58
C PRO A 394 10.46 23.24 -7.13
N HIS A 395 9.36 23.67 -7.74
CA HIS A 395 8.05 23.13 -7.48
C HIS A 395 8.01 21.66 -7.95
N LEU A 396 7.77 20.71 -7.04
CA LEU A 396 7.85 19.26 -7.33
C LEU A 396 6.93 18.84 -8.48
N CYS A 397 5.71 19.39 -8.56
CA CYS A 397 4.83 19.13 -9.70
C CYS A 397 5.47 19.49 -11.04
N ARG A 398 6.24 20.57 -11.13
CA ARG A 398 6.95 20.92 -12.38
C ARG A 398 8.02 19.89 -12.71
N LEU A 399 8.82 19.48 -11.72
CA LEU A 399 9.83 18.44 -11.91
C LEU A 399 9.22 17.09 -12.33
N LEU A 400 8.08 16.72 -11.74
CA LEU A 400 7.32 15.56 -12.17
C LEU A 400 6.81 15.74 -13.61
N GLY A 401 6.27 16.91 -13.95
CA GLY A 401 5.87 17.26 -15.31
C GLY A 401 7.00 17.13 -16.34
N ASP A 402 8.22 17.49 -15.95
CA ASP A 402 9.41 17.40 -16.81
C ASP A 402 9.79 15.94 -17.12
N VAL A 403 9.59 15.02 -16.18
CA VAL A 403 9.93 13.59 -16.38
C VAL A 403 8.78 12.78 -17.00
N ILE A 404 7.53 13.20 -16.83
CA ILE A 404 6.35 12.47 -17.33
C ILE A 404 6.46 12.00 -18.80
N PRO A 405 6.94 12.82 -19.76
CA PRO A 405 7.00 12.40 -21.15
C PRO A 405 7.80 11.12 -21.42
N HIS A 406 8.84 10.84 -20.63
CA HIS A 406 9.66 9.63 -20.77
C HIS A 406 9.12 8.42 -20.00
N LEU A 407 8.21 8.63 -19.05
CA LEU A 407 7.63 7.58 -18.23
C LEU A 407 6.52 6.83 -18.97
N GLU A 408 6.36 5.55 -18.65
CA GLU A 408 5.21 4.74 -19.04
C GLU A 408 4.13 4.72 -17.96
N SER A 409 4.53 4.85 -16.69
CA SER A 409 3.61 4.91 -15.55
C SER A 409 4.08 5.85 -14.45
N LEU A 410 3.18 6.69 -13.94
CA LEU A 410 3.41 7.54 -12.77
C LEU A 410 2.31 7.30 -11.72
N ALA A 411 2.72 6.93 -10.51
CA ALA A 411 1.90 6.96 -9.32
C ALA A 411 2.50 7.96 -8.31
N PHE A 412 1.69 8.89 -7.82
CA PHE A 412 2.16 9.91 -6.88
C PHE A 412 1.15 10.16 -5.76
N THR A 413 1.63 10.17 -4.51
CA THR A 413 0.85 10.56 -3.33
C THR A 413 1.50 11.75 -2.62
N GLY A 414 0.76 12.87 -2.54
CA GLY A 414 1.23 14.09 -1.88
C GLY A 414 0.50 15.35 -2.36
N LYS A 415 1.18 16.50 -2.29
CA LYS A 415 0.65 17.78 -2.79
C LYS A 415 0.78 17.88 -4.31
N VAL A 416 -0.32 18.15 -5.02
CA VAL A 416 -0.34 18.20 -6.49
C VAL A 416 -1.13 19.39 -7.01
N CYS A 417 -0.63 20.09 -8.04
CA CYS A 417 -1.37 21.15 -8.72
C CYS A 417 -1.27 21.02 -10.24
N ALA A 418 -2.04 21.84 -10.95
CA ALA A 418 -2.07 21.87 -12.42
C ALA A 418 -0.71 22.12 -13.08
N CYS A 419 0.29 22.67 -12.37
CA CYS A 419 1.66 22.81 -12.88
C CYS A 419 2.31 21.48 -13.27
N LEU A 420 1.79 20.34 -12.80
CA LEU A 420 2.22 19.01 -13.24
C LEU A 420 2.08 18.82 -14.76
N PHE A 421 1.04 19.41 -15.34
CA PHE A 421 0.65 19.20 -16.73
C PHE A 421 1.01 20.38 -17.63
N GLN A 422 1.66 21.40 -17.08
CA GLN A 422 2.06 22.58 -17.84
C GLN A 422 3.45 22.34 -18.45
N PRO A 423 3.62 22.52 -19.77
CA PRO A 423 4.92 22.39 -20.39
C PRO A 423 5.90 23.40 -19.80
N THR A 424 7.10 22.96 -19.44
CA THR A 424 8.19 23.87 -19.03
C THR A 424 8.97 24.35 -20.25
N ARG A 425 9.61 25.51 -20.14
CA ARG A 425 10.48 26.08 -21.20
C ARG A 425 11.60 25.13 -21.65
N ASN A 426 12.05 24.21 -20.79
CA ASN A 426 13.08 23.23 -21.10
C ASN A 426 12.55 22.08 -21.95
N SER A 427 11.26 21.71 -21.79
CA SER A 427 10.59 20.71 -22.63
C SER A 427 10.44 21.18 -24.10
N LEU A 428 10.45 22.49 -24.34
CA LEU A 428 10.35 23.10 -25.68
C LEU A 428 11.69 23.18 -26.45
N SER A 429 12.84 23.06 -25.78
CA SER A 429 14.16 23.28 -26.40
C SER A 429 14.98 22.02 -26.67
N THR A 430 14.61 20.88 -26.09
CA THR A 430 15.31 19.61 -26.26
C THR A 430 14.48 18.61 -27.05
N TRP A 431 14.92 18.36 -28.28
CA TRP A 431 14.58 17.22 -29.16
C TRP A 431 13.23 17.30 -29.89
N PRO A 432 13.10 16.70 -31.10
CA PRO A 432 11.81 16.61 -31.76
C PRO A 432 10.82 15.90 -30.81
N PRO A 433 9.51 16.21 -30.85
CA PRO A 433 8.53 15.68 -29.92
C PRO A 433 8.45 14.17 -30.11
N LYS A 434 9.24 13.40 -29.35
CA LYS A 434 8.99 12.00 -29.15
C LYS A 434 7.65 11.93 -28.46
N SER A 435 6.68 11.31 -29.12
CA SER A 435 5.37 11.01 -28.56
C SER A 435 5.55 10.48 -27.14
N SER A 436 4.89 11.11 -26.16
CA SER A 436 4.97 10.66 -24.77
C SER A 436 4.60 9.18 -24.67
N LYS A 437 5.30 8.44 -23.82
CA LYS A 437 5.05 7.02 -23.58
C LYS A 437 4.08 6.75 -22.43
N LEU A 438 3.53 7.79 -21.80
CA LEU A 438 2.74 7.67 -20.59
C LEU A 438 1.43 6.92 -20.89
N ARG A 439 1.26 5.74 -20.30
CA ARG A 439 0.05 4.91 -20.41
C ARG A 439 -0.82 4.98 -19.16
N SER A 440 -0.20 5.21 -18.00
CA SER A 440 -0.88 5.16 -16.70
C SER A 440 -0.48 6.32 -15.78
N LEU A 441 -1.48 6.98 -15.19
CA LEU A 441 -1.32 8.04 -14.19
C LEU A 441 -2.26 7.80 -12.99
N ASP A 442 -1.72 7.67 -11.78
CA ASP A 442 -2.49 7.56 -10.51
C ASP A 442 -2.00 8.60 -9.49
N LEU A 443 -2.83 9.61 -9.23
CA LEU A 443 -2.55 10.70 -8.31
C LEU A 443 -3.45 10.59 -7.08
N VAL A 444 -2.84 10.38 -5.92
CA VAL A 444 -3.49 10.50 -4.61
C VAL A 444 -3.18 11.88 -4.05
N VAL A 445 -4.10 12.80 -4.27
CA VAL A 445 -3.97 14.19 -3.85
C VAL A 445 -4.22 14.27 -2.35
N LYS A 446 -3.25 14.80 -1.61
CA LYS A 446 -3.37 15.13 -0.18
C LYS A 446 -3.75 16.59 0.04
N ASN A 447 -3.20 17.47 -0.80
CA ASN A 447 -3.55 18.88 -0.89
C ASN A 447 -3.21 19.40 -2.29
N CYS A 448 -3.74 20.56 -2.67
CA CYS A 448 -3.30 21.27 -3.86
C CYS A 448 -2.20 22.28 -3.51
N CYS A 449 -1.19 22.44 -4.39
CA CYS A 449 -0.15 23.44 -4.17
C CYS A 449 -0.73 24.87 -4.31
N ARG A 450 -0.29 25.81 -3.46
CA ARG A 450 -0.73 27.21 -3.51
C ARG A 450 -0.12 27.94 -4.70
N ASP A 451 -0.94 28.79 -5.32
CA ASP A 451 -0.45 29.75 -6.31
C ASP A 451 0.11 30.97 -5.57
N LYS A 452 1.44 31.15 -5.64
CA LYS A 452 2.14 32.26 -4.97
C LYS A 452 1.64 33.63 -5.42
N ARG A 453 0.96 33.74 -6.56
CA ARG A 453 0.49 35.02 -7.12
C ARG A 453 -0.82 35.52 -6.53
N THR A 454 -1.62 34.65 -5.91
CA THR A 454 -2.99 35.00 -5.44
C THR A 454 -3.14 35.12 -3.93
N SER A 455 -2.09 34.85 -3.15
CA SER A 455 -2.18 34.84 -1.69
C SER A 455 -1.65 36.14 -1.06
N SER A 456 -2.46 37.20 -1.10
CA SER A 456 -2.27 38.39 -0.25
C SER A 456 -2.96 38.27 1.12
N GLY A 457 -3.56 37.12 1.42
CA GLY A 457 -4.28 36.84 2.68
C GLY A 457 -3.43 36.08 3.71
N LEU A 458 -3.83 36.18 4.98
CA LEU A 458 -3.19 35.53 6.12
C LEU A 458 -3.10 33.99 5.90
N PRO A 459 -1.91 33.39 5.94
CA PRO A 459 -1.69 32.00 5.51
C PRO A 459 -2.31 30.91 6.40
N PHE A 460 -2.82 31.28 7.59
CA PHE A 460 -3.24 30.36 8.65
C PHE A 460 -4.68 29.83 8.57
N LEU A 461 -5.61 30.54 7.91
CA LEU A 461 -7.04 30.22 8.01
C LEU A 461 -7.58 29.27 6.93
N ASP A 462 -6.83 29.01 5.85
CA ASP A 462 -7.35 28.34 4.64
C ASP A 462 -6.61 27.02 4.30
N ASP A 463 -5.89 26.45 5.26
CA ASP A 463 -4.91 25.39 5.01
C ASP A 463 -5.47 23.95 5.02
N PHE A 464 -6.79 23.80 4.97
CA PHE A 464 -7.44 22.50 5.09
C PHE A 464 -7.94 22.01 3.75
N SER A 465 -7.33 20.93 3.24
CA SER A 465 -7.91 20.10 2.18
C SER A 465 -9.11 19.37 2.75
N ARG A 466 -10.32 19.83 2.43
CA ARG A 466 -11.58 19.23 2.84
C ARG A 466 -12.61 19.43 1.77
N ILE A 467 -13.61 18.56 1.74
CA ILE A 467 -14.76 18.70 0.83
C ILE A 467 -15.60 19.96 1.10
N THR A 468 -15.48 20.54 2.29
CA THR A 468 -16.13 21.80 2.69
C THR A 468 -15.36 23.05 2.26
N ASN A 469 -14.08 22.91 1.86
CA ASN A 469 -13.27 24.04 1.42
C ASN A 469 -13.39 24.23 -0.10
N LEU A 470 -14.15 25.24 -0.52
CA LEU A 470 -14.33 25.57 -1.94
C LEU A 470 -13.04 26.02 -2.64
N HIS A 471 -12.05 26.57 -1.93
CA HIS A 471 -10.75 26.87 -2.53
C HIS A 471 -10.01 25.58 -2.93
N PHE A 472 -10.07 24.55 -2.08
CA PHE A 472 -9.53 23.24 -2.40
C PHE A 472 -10.28 22.59 -3.58
N ILE A 473 -11.62 22.62 -3.59
CA ILE A 473 -12.41 22.05 -4.70
C ILE A 473 -12.07 22.73 -6.03
N ARG A 474 -11.99 24.07 -6.08
CA ARG A 474 -11.57 24.82 -7.27
C ARG A 474 -10.13 24.51 -7.69
N ALA A 475 -9.23 24.28 -6.74
CA ALA A 475 -7.86 23.89 -7.04
C ALA A 475 -7.77 22.47 -7.61
N PHE A 476 -8.59 21.55 -7.09
CA PHE A 476 -8.71 20.18 -7.58
C PHE A 476 -9.34 20.13 -8.97
N GLU A 477 -10.37 20.94 -9.22
CA GLU A 477 -10.96 21.11 -10.56
C GLU A 477 -9.94 21.65 -11.57
N ARG A 478 -9.14 22.66 -11.20
CA ARG A 478 -8.03 23.15 -12.03
C ARG A 478 -6.99 22.07 -12.32
N LEU A 479 -6.69 21.22 -11.35
CA LEU A 479 -5.80 20.07 -11.54
C LEU A 479 -6.36 19.10 -12.59
N ILE A 480 -7.64 18.76 -12.50
CA ILE A 480 -8.31 17.89 -13.49
C ILE A 480 -8.33 18.53 -14.86
N THR A 481 -8.67 19.83 -14.95
CA THR A 481 -8.65 20.56 -16.22
C THR A 481 -7.27 20.49 -16.87
N GLY A 482 -6.19 20.68 -16.10
CA GLY A 482 -4.82 20.53 -16.60
C GLY A 482 -4.50 19.10 -17.04
N ALA A 483 -5.01 18.10 -16.31
CA ALA A 483 -4.82 16.70 -16.65
C ALA A 483 -5.50 16.33 -17.97
N VAL A 484 -6.76 16.73 -18.15
CA VAL A 484 -7.52 16.52 -19.38
C VAL A 484 -6.86 17.23 -20.56
N HIS A 485 -6.44 18.49 -20.38
CA HIS A 485 -5.70 19.22 -21.41
C HIS A 485 -4.43 18.49 -21.87
N SER A 486 -3.74 17.81 -20.95
CA SER A 486 -2.50 17.08 -21.24
C SER A 486 -2.68 15.85 -22.12
N LEU A 487 -3.92 15.37 -22.33
CA LEU A 487 -4.21 14.25 -23.24
C LEU A 487 -3.78 14.54 -24.68
N ASN A 488 -3.77 15.81 -25.08
CA ASN A 488 -3.21 16.26 -26.38
C ASN A 488 -1.75 15.87 -26.56
N THR A 489 -0.97 15.89 -25.47
CA THR A 489 0.45 15.55 -25.44
C THR A 489 0.66 14.06 -25.16
N HIS A 490 -0.19 13.47 -24.31
CA HIS A 490 -0.10 12.09 -23.83
C HIS A 490 -1.14 11.20 -24.52
N GLN A 491 -1.05 11.08 -25.85
CA GLN A 491 -2.06 10.40 -26.67
C GLN A 491 -2.26 8.92 -26.33
N VAL A 492 -1.23 8.24 -25.82
CA VAL A 492 -1.29 6.82 -25.41
C VAL A 492 -1.74 6.63 -23.95
N LEU A 493 -2.08 7.69 -23.24
CA LEU A 493 -2.57 7.64 -21.86
C LEU A 493 -3.99 7.09 -21.84
N ASN A 494 -4.14 5.83 -21.46
CA ASN A 494 -5.45 5.16 -21.40
C ASN A 494 -5.90 4.86 -19.96
N TYR A 495 -5.07 5.18 -18.96
CA TYR A 495 -5.47 5.11 -17.56
C TYR A 495 -5.06 6.38 -16.84
N MET A 496 -6.04 7.14 -16.36
CA MET A 496 -5.82 8.29 -15.49
C MET A 496 -6.74 8.21 -14.29
N ARG A 497 -6.18 8.37 -13.10
CA ARG A 497 -6.92 8.44 -11.85
C ARG A 497 -6.37 9.56 -11.00
N ILE A 498 -7.24 10.47 -10.57
CA ILE A 498 -6.91 11.56 -9.66
C ILE A 498 -7.91 11.48 -8.53
N ARG A 499 -7.46 11.34 -7.27
CA ARG A 499 -8.38 11.17 -6.14
C ARG A 499 -7.88 11.87 -4.90
N PHE A 500 -8.81 12.50 -4.20
CA PHE A 500 -8.60 12.95 -2.84
C PHE A 500 -9.06 11.86 -1.87
N ILE A 501 -8.31 11.67 -0.78
CA ILE A 501 -8.72 10.79 0.33
C ILE A 501 -8.60 11.55 1.62
N ASP A 502 -9.76 11.97 2.13
CA ASP A 502 -9.94 12.43 3.49
C ASP A 502 -10.60 11.32 4.30
N LEU A 503 -9.86 10.82 5.28
CA LEU A 503 -10.31 9.76 6.20
C LEU A 503 -11.22 10.33 7.31
N ASP A 504 -11.15 11.63 7.56
CA ASP A 504 -11.94 12.33 8.57
C ASP A 504 -13.19 13.00 7.95
N SER A 505 -13.40 12.82 6.65
CA SER A 505 -14.57 13.33 5.95
C SER A 505 -15.85 12.72 6.53
N ALA A 506 -16.83 13.57 6.83
CA ALA A 506 -18.17 13.14 7.25
C ALA A 506 -18.87 12.29 6.17
N CYS A 507 -18.45 12.41 4.90
CA CYS A 507 -18.97 11.62 3.80
C CYS A 507 -17.86 11.22 2.80
N PRO A 508 -17.12 10.13 3.06
CA PRO A 508 -16.06 9.64 2.17
C PRO A 508 -16.46 9.35 0.71
N PRO A 509 -17.70 8.91 0.40
CA PRO A 509 -18.18 8.78 -0.98
C PRO A 509 -18.09 10.07 -1.80
N LEU A 510 -18.18 11.24 -1.15
CA LEU A 510 -18.14 12.56 -1.80
C LEU A 510 -16.72 13.14 -1.90
N ASN A 511 -15.68 12.40 -1.48
CA ASN A 511 -14.31 12.83 -1.70
C ASN A 511 -14.03 12.95 -3.22
N PRO A 512 -13.62 14.13 -3.72
CA PRO A 512 -13.49 14.39 -5.14
C PRO A 512 -12.50 13.44 -5.81
N TYR A 513 -12.84 13.03 -7.02
CA TYR A 513 -12.03 12.16 -7.84
C TYR A 513 -12.32 12.44 -9.32
N PHE A 514 -11.43 12.00 -10.18
CA PHE A 514 -11.60 11.94 -11.63
C PHE A 514 -10.92 10.66 -12.12
N GLN A 515 -11.54 9.98 -13.05
CA GLN A 515 -11.01 8.74 -13.60
C GLN A 515 -11.35 8.64 -15.08
N LEU A 516 -10.33 8.38 -15.89
CA LEU A 516 -10.41 8.00 -17.30
C LEU A 516 -9.87 6.57 -17.41
N ILE A 517 -10.68 5.66 -17.94
CA ILE A 517 -10.23 4.34 -18.40
C ILE A 517 -10.58 4.25 -19.87
N ASP A 518 -9.56 4.08 -20.70
CA ASP A 518 -9.62 4.13 -22.15
C ASP A 518 -10.28 5.45 -22.60
N ASP A 519 -11.56 5.42 -22.97
CA ASP A 519 -12.36 6.58 -23.39
C ASP A 519 -13.57 6.85 -22.46
N GLU A 520 -13.66 6.17 -21.32
CA GLU A 520 -14.74 6.36 -20.33
C GLU A 520 -14.29 7.20 -19.14
N CYS A 521 -15.01 8.30 -18.88
CA CYS A 521 -14.78 9.22 -17.78
C CYS A 521 -15.80 9.05 -16.64
N SER A 522 -15.33 9.22 -15.40
CA SER A 522 -16.17 9.30 -14.20
C SER A 522 -15.56 10.25 -13.16
N GLY A 523 -16.38 10.74 -12.24
CA GLY A 523 -16.00 11.63 -11.15
C GLY A 523 -16.39 13.08 -11.39
N LEU A 524 -15.50 13.99 -11.01
CA LEU A 524 -15.77 15.42 -11.04
C LEU A 524 -15.92 15.90 -12.48
N TRP A 525 -17.01 16.63 -12.73
CA TRP A 525 -17.24 17.30 -14.00
C TRP A 525 -17.67 18.76 -13.77
N SER A 526 -17.40 19.57 -14.78
CA SER A 526 -17.89 20.93 -14.99
C SER A 526 -17.90 21.18 -16.48
N GLU A 527 -18.60 22.22 -16.92
CA GLU A 527 -18.67 22.61 -18.34
C GLU A 527 -17.26 22.77 -18.91
N ARG A 528 -16.36 23.40 -18.14
CA ARG A 528 -14.95 23.56 -18.52
C ARG A 528 -14.21 22.23 -18.72
N ILE A 529 -14.48 21.23 -17.88
CA ILE A 529 -13.86 19.90 -18.01
C ILE A 529 -14.40 19.20 -19.26
N LEU A 530 -15.70 19.33 -19.53
CA LEU A 530 -16.34 18.73 -20.70
C LEU A 530 -15.82 19.35 -22.00
N ASP A 531 -15.74 20.67 -22.09
CA ASP A 531 -15.20 21.39 -23.24
C ASP A 531 -13.75 20.97 -23.51
N MET A 532 -12.92 20.97 -22.47
CA MET A 532 -11.51 20.56 -22.56
C MET A 532 -11.34 19.09 -22.96
N LEU A 533 -12.23 18.20 -22.48
CA LEU A 533 -12.21 16.79 -22.84
C LEU A 533 -12.56 16.59 -24.31
N HIS A 534 -13.60 17.28 -24.78
CA HIS A 534 -14.01 17.23 -26.18
C HIS A 534 -12.90 17.73 -27.11
N GLU A 535 -12.20 18.81 -26.74
CA GLU A 535 -11.06 19.32 -27.49
C GLU A 535 -9.86 18.35 -27.48
N ALA A 536 -9.50 17.82 -26.31
CA ALA A 536 -8.26 17.06 -26.15
C ALA A 536 -8.39 15.57 -26.55
N ARG A 537 -9.59 15.00 -26.44
CA ARG A 537 -9.88 13.60 -26.75
C ARG A 537 -11.36 13.42 -27.09
N PRO A 538 -11.78 13.73 -28.34
CA PRO A 538 -13.18 13.73 -28.75
C PRO A 538 -13.94 12.40 -28.54
N GLN A 539 -13.21 11.28 -28.52
CA GLN A 539 -13.80 9.94 -28.31
C GLN A 539 -14.17 9.68 -26.85
N ALA A 540 -13.57 10.43 -25.92
CA ALA A 540 -13.78 10.24 -24.50
C ALA A 540 -15.07 10.92 -24.04
N HIS A 541 -15.84 10.23 -23.20
CA HIS A 541 -17.12 10.71 -22.70
C HIS A 541 -17.36 10.28 -21.25
N PHE A 542 -18.17 11.04 -20.52
CA PHE A 542 -18.59 10.64 -19.18
C PHE A 542 -19.63 9.52 -19.25
N ILE A 543 -19.48 8.52 -18.38
CA ILE A 543 -20.45 7.41 -18.26
C ILE A 543 -21.85 7.95 -17.91
N GLU A 544 -21.90 8.95 -17.03
CA GLU A 544 -23.12 9.62 -16.60
C GLU A 544 -22.78 11.06 -16.16
N LEU A 545 -23.65 12.02 -16.46
CA LEU A 545 -23.60 13.36 -15.87
C LEU A 545 -24.70 13.51 -14.83
N SER A 546 -24.30 13.72 -13.59
CA SER A 546 -25.20 13.92 -12.46
C SER A 546 -24.66 14.98 -11.50
N GLU A 547 -25.55 15.66 -10.81
CA GLU A 547 -25.18 16.65 -9.79
C GLU A 547 -24.37 16.00 -8.65
N GLY A 548 -24.65 14.73 -8.35
CA GLY A 548 -23.95 13.89 -7.37
C GLY A 548 -24.22 14.25 -5.89
N ILE A 549 -24.35 15.53 -5.57
CA ILE A 549 -24.67 16.07 -4.25
C ILE A 549 -26.02 16.78 -4.33
N TYR A 550 -26.99 16.30 -3.58
CA TYR A 550 -28.34 16.87 -3.56
C TYR A 550 -28.60 17.63 -2.26
N PRO A 551 -29.27 18.79 -2.31
CA PRO A 551 -29.61 19.55 -1.11
C PRO A 551 -30.67 18.81 -0.27
N GLN A 552 -30.53 18.88 1.04
CA GLN A 552 -31.58 18.51 1.98
C GLN A 552 -32.36 19.76 2.36
N TYR A 553 -33.67 19.74 2.11
CA TYR A 553 -34.57 20.87 2.40
C TYR A 553 -35.22 20.72 3.78
N GLY A 554 -35.25 21.81 4.54
CA GLY A 554 -35.99 21.94 5.79
C GLY A 554 -37.45 22.40 5.59
N PRO A 555 -38.20 22.61 6.68
CA PRO A 555 -39.62 22.97 6.65
C PRO A 555 -39.98 24.22 5.81
N ASN A 556 -39.01 25.13 5.60
CA ASN A 556 -39.19 26.38 4.86
C ASN A 556 -38.51 26.40 3.48
N HIS A 557 -38.26 25.23 2.87
CA HIS A 557 -37.48 25.10 1.62
C HIS A 557 -36.05 25.67 1.69
N GLN A 558 -35.55 25.94 2.89
CA GLN A 558 -34.15 26.30 3.11
C GLN A 558 -33.28 25.06 3.06
N ILE A 559 -32.09 25.19 2.48
CA ILE A 559 -31.09 24.12 2.48
C ILE A 559 -30.56 23.98 3.90
N VAL A 560 -30.84 22.85 4.55
CA VAL A 560 -30.38 22.53 5.90
C VAL A 560 -29.22 21.53 5.91
N GLY A 561 -28.89 20.97 4.74
CA GLY A 561 -27.92 19.90 4.63
C GLY A 561 -27.68 19.44 3.19
N ALA A 562 -26.90 18.37 3.06
CA ALA A 562 -26.77 17.59 1.84
C ALA A 562 -27.29 16.17 2.09
N VAL A 563 -27.91 15.56 1.08
CA VAL A 563 -28.27 14.15 1.09
C VAL A 563 -27.02 13.33 0.81
N TYR A 564 -26.54 12.62 1.84
CA TYR A 564 -25.33 11.82 1.73
C TYR A 564 -25.59 10.49 1.00
N PRO A 565 -24.87 10.19 -0.09
CA PRO A 565 -25.07 8.95 -0.82
C PRO A 565 -24.44 7.77 -0.07
N ARG A 566 -25.06 6.59 -0.20
CA ARG A 566 -24.52 5.34 0.36
C ARG A 566 -23.33 4.81 -0.45
N THR A 567 -23.35 5.04 -1.75
CA THR A 567 -22.32 4.63 -2.70
C THR A 567 -21.67 5.87 -3.30
N ARG A 568 -20.44 5.72 -3.80
CA ARG A 568 -19.75 6.81 -4.51
C ARG A 568 -20.52 7.12 -5.80
N PRO A 569 -20.99 8.38 -6.02
CA PRO A 569 -21.60 8.77 -7.29
C PRO A 569 -20.64 8.57 -8.46
N LEU A 570 -21.14 8.14 -9.62
CA LEU A 570 -20.34 7.99 -10.85
C LEU A 570 -19.86 9.34 -11.38
N SER A 571 -20.59 10.42 -11.10
CA SER A 571 -20.18 11.78 -11.41
C SER A 571 -20.66 12.76 -10.34
N ILE A 572 -19.94 13.87 -10.19
CA ILE A 572 -20.29 14.94 -9.25
C ILE A 572 -20.02 16.27 -9.95
N HIS A 573 -21.03 17.14 -10.02
CA HIS A 573 -20.84 18.46 -10.59
C HIS A 573 -20.04 19.35 -9.63
N ALA A 574 -19.00 20.05 -10.11
CA ALA A 574 -18.08 20.77 -9.22
C ALA A 574 -18.78 21.86 -8.38
N ALA A 575 -19.83 22.50 -8.91
CA ALA A 575 -20.56 23.54 -8.21
C ALA A 575 -21.38 23.03 -7.01
N THR A 576 -21.77 21.74 -6.97
CA THR A 576 -22.65 21.20 -5.92
C THR A 576 -21.93 21.00 -4.59
N TYR A 577 -20.59 21.02 -4.57
CA TYR A 577 -19.82 21.10 -3.33
C TYR A 577 -20.14 22.35 -2.49
N LYS A 578 -20.69 23.41 -3.11
CA LYS A 578 -21.19 24.60 -2.39
C LYS A 578 -22.28 24.25 -1.38
N ILE A 579 -23.12 23.26 -1.67
CA ILE A 579 -24.19 22.79 -0.76
C ILE A 579 -23.59 22.34 0.58
N ILE A 580 -22.48 21.60 0.54
CA ILE A 580 -21.82 21.08 1.75
C ILE A 580 -21.01 22.18 2.44
N ALA A 581 -20.36 23.05 1.66
CA ALA A 581 -19.57 24.16 2.18
C ALA A 581 -20.42 25.19 2.94
N ASP A 582 -21.63 25.50 2.46
CA ASP A 582 -22.51 26.48 3.06
C ASP A 582 -23.17 25.96 4.35
N VAL A 583 -23.57 24.68 4.39
CA VAL A 583 -24.11 24.01 5.59
C VAL A 583 -23.10 23.95 6.74
N SER A 584 -21.81 23.91 6.43
CA SER A 584 -20.76 23.86 7.46
C SER A 584 -20.57 25.20 8.19
N LYS A 585 -21.15 26.29 7.69
CA LYS A 585 -21.03 27.65 8.24
C LYS A 585 -22.26 28.10 9.03
N SER A 586 -23.38 27.38 8.89
CA SER A 586 -24.61 27.54 9.67
C SER A 586 -24.59 26.65 10.90
#